data_AF-A0A353DSA0-F1
#
_entry.id   AF-A0A353DSA0-F1
#
_cell.length_a   1.000
_cell.length_b   1.000
_cell.length_c   1.000
_cell.angle_alpha   90.00
_cell.angle_beta   90.00
_cell.angle_gamma   90.00
#
_symmetry.space_group_name_H-M   'P 1'
#
loop_
_entity.id
_entity.type
_entity.pdbx_description
1 polymer ?
#
loop_
_entity_poly.entity_id
_entity_poly.type
_entity_poly.pdbx_seq_one_letter_code
_entity_poly.pdbx_strand_id
1 'polypeptide(L)'
;MNLKATLALIILAVVAVAVYIFNPFAQEDKKPPPKPWFYQVSVDDMTSIRITHKDKSESFVKTPSDTWAFDWDILIPPNHNRWGGIAFILGGPQTKRDLT
;
A
#
# COMPACT_ATOMS: atom_id res chain seq x y z
N MET A 1 -5.11 51.27 38.97
CA MET A 1 -5.40 50.08 38.15
C MET A 1 -6.79 50.21 37.55
N ASN A 2 -6.95 49.97 36.25
CA ASN A 2 -8.25 49.96 35.61
C ASN A 2 -8.87 48.56 35.76
N LEU A 3 -9.79 48.40 36.71
CA LEU A 3 -10.40 47.11 37.05
C LEU A 3 -11.06 46.44 35.84
N LYS A 4 -11.66 47.25 34.95
CA LYS A 4 -12.28 46.75 33.71
C LYS A 4 -11.25 46.15 32.76
N ALA A 5 -10.11 46.80 32.61
CA ALA A 5 -9.00 46.30 31.79
C ALA A 5 -8.38 45.04 32.40
N THR A 6 -8.27 44.99 33.72
CA THR A 6 -7.72 43.84 34.45
C THR A 6 -8.62 42.61 34.27
N LEU A 7 -9.94 42.80 34.38
CA LEU A 7 -10.92 41.73 34.18
C LEU A 7 -10.94 41.23 32.73
N ALA A 8 -10.84 42.14 31.75
CA ALA A 8 -10.77 41.79 30.34
C ALA A 8 -9.54 40.91 30.01
N LEU A 9 -8.38 41.23 30.59
CA LEU A 9 -7.16 40.44 30.41
C LEU A 9 -7.27 39.04 31.03
N ILE A 10 -7.91 38.92 32.19
CA ILE A 10 -8.15 37.61 32.83
C ILE A 10 -9.04 36.74 31.93
N ILE A 11 -10.13 37.31 31.39
CA ILE A 11 -11.02 36.58 30.48
C ILE A 11 -10.26 36.13 29.24
N LEU A 12 -9.46 37.01 28.63
CA LEU A 12 -8.63 36.67 27.47
C LEU A 12 -7.67 35.51 27.77
N ALA A 13 -7.03 35.54 28.95
CA ALA A 13 -6.12 34.49 29.37
C ALA A 13 -6.83 33.14 29.56
N VAL A 14 -8.03 33.14 30.17
CA VAL A 14 -8.84 31.92 30.32
C VAL A 14 -9.23 31.33 28.96
N VAL A 15 -9.63 32.16 28.00
CA VAL A 15 -9.94 31.71 26.64
C VAL A 15 -8.71 31.12 25.95
N ALA A 16 -7.55 31.75 26.07
CA ALA A 16 -6.30 31.23 25.50
C ALA A 16 -5.93 29.85 26.07
N VAL A 17 -6.07 29.66 27.39
CA VAL A 17 -5.83 28.37 28.05
C VAL A 17 -6.83 27.30 27.56
N ALA A 18 -8.11 27.65 27.43
CA ALA A 18 -9.12 26.72 26.93
C ALA A 18 -8.82 26.26 25.49
N VAL A 19 -8.44 27.20 24.61
CA VAL A 19 -8.04 26.88 23.23
C VAL A 19 -6.78 26.02 23.20
N TYR A 20 -5.82 26.24 24.10
CA TYR A 20 -4.62 25.41 24.19
C TYR A 20 -4.94 23.96 24.60
N ILE A 21 -5.84 23.76 25.58
CA ILE A 21 -6.19 22.42 26.09
C ILE A 21 -7.04 21.64 25.09
N PHE A 22 -8.07 22.27 24.51
CA PHE A 22 -9.02 21.58 23.64
C PHE A 22 -8.70 21.68 22.14
N ASN A 23 -7.70 22.50 21.78
CA ASN A 23 -7.24 22.81 20.42
C ASN A 23 -8.19 22.36 19.29
N PRO A 24 -9.28 23.11 19.04
CA PRO A 24 -10.22 22.77 17.97
C PRO A 24 -9.62 22.89 16.56
N PHE A 25 -8.39 23.40 16.46
CA PHE A 25 -7.63 23.53 15.22
C PHE A 25 -6.60 22.42 15.04
N ALA A 26 -6.50 21.47 15.98
CA ALA A 26 -5.69 20.28 15.80
C ALA A 26 -6.24 19.51 14.60
N GLN A 27 -5.50 19.50 13.49
CA GLN A 27 -5.79 18.60 12.41
C GLN A 27 -5.50 17.19 12.93
N GLU A 28 -6.46 16.29 12.81
CA GLU A 28 -6.14 14.87 12.94
C GLU A 28 -5.10 14.58 11.86
N ASP A 29 -3.87 14.28 12.28
CA ASP A 29 -2.89 13.63 11.44
C ASP A 29 -3.49 12.29 11.04
N LYS A 30 -4.27 12.30 9.95
CA LYS A 30 -4.72 11.08 9.29
C LYS A 30 -3.44 10.40 8.84
N LYS A 31 -2.92 9.50 9.69
CA LYS A 31 -1.80 8.64 9.33
C LYS A 31 -2.21 8.03 7.99
N PRO A 32 -1.46 8.30 6.91
CA PRO A 32 -1.74 7.61 5.66
C PRO A 32 -1.74 6.12 5.97
N PRO A 33 -2.63 5.33 5.36
CA PRO A 33 -2.62 3.89 5.55
C PRO A 33 -1.18 3.39 5.36
N PRO A 34 -0.73 2.42 6.16
CA PRO A 34 0.62 1.88 6.03
C PRO A 34 0.85 1.56 4.55
N LYS A 35 1.92 2.13 3.97
CA LYS A 35 2.24 1.89 2.56
C LYS A 35 2.34 0.38 2.38
N PRO A 36 1.54 -0.23 1.48
CA PRO A 36 1.60 -1.66 1.26
C PRO A 36 3.04 -1.98 0.90
N TRP A 37 3.60 -2.89 1.67
CA TRP A 37 5.03 -3.07 1.85
C TRP A 37 5.78 -3.30 0.53
N PHE A 38 7.07 -2.97 0.51
CA PHE A 38 8.02 -3.57 -0.42
C PHE A 38 8.03 -5.07 -0.11
N TYR A 39 7.16 -5.85 -0.74
CA TYR A 39 7.27 -7.30 -0.71
C TYR A 39 8.32 -7.70 -1.74
N GLN A 40 9.11 -8.70 -1.38
CA GLN A 40 10.04 -9.34 -2.29
C GLN A 40 9.73 -10.83 -2.27
N VAL A 41 9.28 -11.34 -3.41
CA VAL A 41 9.03 -12.76 -3.62
C VAL A 41 9.98 -13.20 -4.71
N SER A 42 10.80 -14.22 -4.43
CA SER A 42 11.66 -14.80 -5.46
C SER A 42 10.77 -15.38 -6.56
N VAL A 43 11.10 -15.10 -7.82
CA VAL A 43 10.40 -15.68 -8.98
C VAL A 43 10.51 -17.21 -8.99
N ASP A 44 11.59 -17.75 -8.43
CA ASP A 44 11.82 -19.18 -8.32
C ASP A 44 10.86 -19.84 -7.31
N ASP A 45 10.50 -19.12 -6.25
CA ASP A 45 9.59 -19.58 -5.20
C ASP A 45 8.11 -19.41 -5.58
N MET A 46 7.80 -18.66 -6.64
CA MET A 46 6.43 -18.47 -7.10
C MET A 46 5.87 -19.76 -7.70
N THR A 47 4.78 -20.26 -7.12
CA THR A 47 4.10 -21.48 -7.61
C THR A 47 2.80 -21.18 -8.34
N SER A 48 2.12 -20.08 -7.98
CA SER A 48 0.86 -19.68 -8.58
C SER A 48 0.66 -18.15 -8.52
N ILE A 49 -0.10 -17.63 -9.49
CA ILE A 49 -0.51 -16.23 -9.56
C ILE A 49 -2.01 -16.21 -9.78
N ARG A 50 -2.76 -15.55 -8.89
CA ARG A 50 -4.21 -15.34 -9.04
C ARG A 50 -4.50 -13.85 -9.13
N ILE A 51 -5.20 -13.45 -10.18
CA ILE A 51 -5.64 -12.07 -10.38
C ILE A 51 -7.16 -12.04 -10.33
N THR A 52 -7.70 -11.21 -9.45
CA THR A 52 -9.13 -10.94 -9.38
C THR A 52 -9.37 -9.47 -9.69
N HIS A 53 -10.23 -9.19 -10.67
CA HIS A 53 -10.63 -7.84 -11.04
C HIS A 53 -12.14 -7.78 -11.22
N LYS A 54 -12.81 -7.00 -10.37
CA LYS A 54 -14.27 -7.03 -10.19
C LYS A 54 -14.72 -8.46 -9.87
N ASP A 55 -15.68 -8.99 -10.60
CA ASP A 55 -16.24 -10.33 -10.41
C ASP A 55 -15.56 -11.41 -11.25
N LYS A 56 -14.37 -11.12 -11.83
CA LYS A 56 -13.62 -12.08 -12.64
C LYS A 56 -12.31 -12.42 -11.96
N SER A 57 -11.99 -13.72 -11.93
CA SER A 57 -10.72 -14.23 -11.43
C SER A 57 -10.08 -15.12 -12.48
N GLU A 58 -8.78 -14.97 -12.67
CA GLU A 58 -7.96 -15.85 -13.50
C GLU A 58 -6.74 -16.29 -12.70
N SER A 59 -6.31 -17.53 -12.91
CA SER A 59 -5.17 -18.11 -12.21
C SER A 59 -4.16 -18.69 -13.19
N PHE A 60 -2.90 -18.59 -12.80
CA PHE A 60 -1.76 -19.13 -13.51
C PHE A 60 -0.96 -20.01 -12.57
N VAL A 61 -0.46 -21.13 -13.06
CA VAL A 61 0.34 -22.08 -12.30
C VAL A 61 1.68 -22.30 -12.98
N LYS A 62 2.71 -22.50 -12.17
CA LYS A 62 4.03 -22.89 -12.66
C LYS A 62 4.01 -24.37 -13.00
N THR A 63 4.35 -24.69 -14.24
CA THR A 63 4.36 -26.07 -14.75
C THR A 63 5.65 -26.78 -14.33
N PRO A 64 5.70 -28.13 -14.42
CA PRO A 64 6.93 -28.89 -14.15
C PRO A 64 8.12 -28.52 -15.05
N SER A 65 7.87 -27.89 -16.20
CA SER A 65 8.91 -27.39 -17.11
C SER A 65 9.38 -25.97 -16.81
N ASP A 66 9.08 -25.44 -15.62
CA ASP A 66 9.42 -24.08 -15.18
C ASP A 66 8.80 -22.96 -16.05
N THR A 67 7.67 -23.24 -16.69
CA THR A 67 6.91 -22.28 -17.50
C THR A 67 5.57 -21.94 -16.87
N TRP A 68 4.97 -20.82 -17.25
CA TRP A 68 3.64 -20.43 -16.80
C TRP A 68 2.56 -20.98 -17.71
N ALA A 69 1.44 -21.43 -17.14
CA ALA A 69 0.23 -21.81 -17.86
C ALA A 69 -1.01 -21.29 -17.13
N PHE A 70 -2.12 -21.15 -17.85
CA PHE A 70 -3.42 -20.94 -17.22
C PHE A 70 -3.79 -22.16 -16.37
N ASP A 71 -4.35 -21.89 -15.18
CA ASP A 71 -4.85 -22.91 -14.25
C ASP A 71 -6.24 -23.39 -14.70
N TRP A 72 -6.27 -23.99 -15.89
CA TRP A 72 -7.45 -24.60 -16.49
C TRP A 72 -7.23 -26.13 -16.58
N ASP A 73 -8.25 -26.88 -16.98
CA ASP A 73 -8.15 -28.33 -17.20
C ASP A 73 -7.02 -28.71 -18.18
N ILE A 74 -6.68 -27.80 -19.09
CA ILE A 74 -5.59 -27.92 -20.04
C ILE A 74 -4.60 -26.78 -19.78
N LEU A 75 -3.33 -27.13 -19.53
CA LEU A 75 -2.25 -26.19 -19.27
C LEU A 75 -1.83 -25.45 -20.55
N ILE A 76 -2.56 -24.38 -20.87
CA ILE A 76 -2.29 -23.53 -22.03
C ILE A 76 -1.29 -22.44 -21.62
N PRO A 77 -0.16 -22.27 -22.35
CA PRO A 77 0.77 -21.19 -22.06
C PRO A 77 0.14 -19.83 -22.41
N PRO A 78 0.34 -18.79 -21.58
CA PRO A 78 -0.08 -17.45 -21.91
C PRO A 78 0.78 -16.90 -23.06
N ASN A 79 0.27 -15.87 -23.73
CA ASN A 79 1.00 -15.22 -24.80
C ASN A 79 2.35 -14.67 -24.29
N HIS A 80 3.46 -15.24 -24.77
CA HIS A 80 4.81 -14.92 -24.29
C HIS A 80 5.18 -13.44 -24.46
N ASN A 81 4.73 -12.79 -25.55
CA ASN A 81 5.01 -11.37 -25.80
C ASN A 81 4.32 -10.44 -24.79
N ARG A 82 3.23 -10.90 -24.16
CA ARG A 82 2.50 -10.14 -23.12
C ARG A 82 2.87 -10.57 -21.71
N TRP A 83 3.23 -11.84 -21.53
CA TRP A 83 3.49 -12.45 -20.23
C TRP A 83 4.96 -12.46 -19.82
N GLY A 84 5.87 -12.21 -20.77
CA GLY A 84 7.30 -12.06 -20.50
C GLY A 84 7.53 -10.97 -19.44
N GLY A 85 8.24 -11.33 -18.36
CA GLY A 85 8.57 -10.38 -17.30
C GLY A 85 7.53 -10.20 -16.19
N ILE A 86 6.29 -10.71 -16.33
CA ILE A 86 5.22 -10.47 -15.35
C ILE A 86 5.57 -11.01 -13.96
N ALA A 87 6.14 -12.20 -13.87
CA ALA A 87 6.57 -12.77 -12.59
C ALA A 87 7.59 -11.89 -11.87
N PHE A 88 8.50 -11.22 -12.60
CA PHE A 88 9.47 -10.29 -12.02
C PHE A 88 8.82 -9.01 -11.49
N ILE A 89 7.78 -8.51 -12.16
CA ILE A 89 7.00 -7.35 -11.69
C ILE A 89 6.26 -7.71 -10.39
N LEU A 90 5.66 -8.89 -10.37
CA LEU A 90 4.99 -9.44 -9.18
C LEU A 90 5.97 -9.88 -8.10
N GLY A 91 7.26 -10.04 -8.40
CA GLY A 91 8.30 -10.35 -7.40
C GLY A 91 8.67 -9.16 -6.54
N GLY A 92 8.12 -7.99 -6.87
CA GLY A 92 8.39 -6.74 -6.20
C GLY A 92 9.67 -6.05 -6.66
N PRO A 93 9.93 -4.85 -6.13
CA PRO A 93 11.06 -4.02 -6.53
C PRO A 93 12.40 -4.70 -6.25
N GLN A 94 13.17 -4.94 -7.31
CA GLN A 94 14.51 -5.50 -7.24
C GLN A 94 15.52 -4.37 -7.04
N THR A 95 16.32 -4.42 -5.97
CA THR A 95 17.41 -3.45 -5.73
C THR A 95 18.67 -3.75 -6.55
N LYS A 96 18.74 -4.95 -7.14
CA LYS A 96 19.81 -5.41 -8.04
C LYS A 96 19.20 -6.18 -9.20
N ARG A 97 19.73 -6.00 -10.41
CA ARG A 97 19.44 -6.92 -11.52
C ARG A 97 20.07 -8.25 -11.18
N ASP A 98 19.26 -9.30 -11.15
CA ASP A 98 19.79 -10.66 -11.23
C ASP A 98 20.38 -10.84 -12.64
N LEU A 99 21.67 -11.18 -12.70
CA LEU A 99 22.43 -11.38 -13.93
C LEU A 99 22.90 -12.83 -14.05
N THR A 100 22.40 -13.70 -13.19
CA THR A 100 22.80 -15.10 -13.09
C THR A 100 22.16 -15.94 -14.19
#